data_AF-A0A6L4Z2I1-F1
#
_entry.id   AF-A0A6L4Z2I1-F1
#
_cell.length_a   1.000
_cell.length_b   1.000
_cell.length_c   1.000
_cell.angle_alpha   90.00
_cell.angle_beta   90.00
_cell.angle_gamma   90.00
#
_symmetry.space_group_name_H-M   'P 1'
#
loop_
_entity.id
_entity.type
_entity.pdbx_description
1 polymer ?
#
loop_
_entity_poly.entity_id
_entity_poly.type
_entity_poly.pdbx_seq_one_letter_code
_entity_poly.pdbx_strand_id
1 'polypeptide(L)'
;MKKQIRQLLILVTSLILLNTIMWSDFTNSANTSNKGANHERFASSSDRVVSIPGQLSSESNVVFTIDGGKGLVASFKEENGCDGRSVYSFDTLTGQVIDKLDTLNSNLSGVTPTRLTISSNDVLVISAKSNIPDQVDFIIVPINPDGSFAENNKVNSSFRVPLTEDE
;
A
#
# COMPACT_ATOMS: atom_id res chain seq x y z
N MET A 1 9.42 4.71 38.98
CA MET A 1 8.90 3.86 37.87
C MET A 1 7.40 3.98 37.58
N LYS A 2 6.51 4.32 38.52
CA LYS A 2 5.06 4.44 38.25
C LYS A 2 4.62 5.60 37.32
N LYS A 3 5.49 6.57 37.03
CA LYS A 3 5.16 7.77 36.22
C LYS A 3 5.25 7.50 34.70
N GLN A 4 6.18 6.65 34.24
CA GLN A 4 6.35 6.34 32.82
C GLN A 4 5.24 5.44 32.27
N ILE A 5 4.71 4.52 33.07
CA ILE A 5 3.60 3.63 32.66
C ILE A 5 2.30 4.43 32.43
N ARG A 6 2.08 5.51 33.19
CA ARG A 6 0.90 6.38 33.00
C ARG A 6 0.96 7.20 31.71
N GLN A 7 2.16 7.58 31.25
CA GLN A 7 2.33 8.31 29.98
C GLN A 7 2.16 7.38 28.77
N LEU A 8 2.63 6.13 28.87
CA LEU A 8 2.44 5.13 27.81
C LEU A 8 0.95 4.77 27.62
N LEU A 9 0.19 4.69 28.71
CA LEU A 9 -1.25 4.37 28.64
C LEU A 9 -2.08 5.50 27.99
N ILE A 10 -1.72 6.77 28.22
CA ILE A 10 -2.39 7.93 27.60
C ILE A 10 -2.14 7.97 26.09
N LEU A 11 -0.91 7.67 25.65
CA LEU A 11 -0.54 7.63 24.22
C LEU A 11 -1.28 6.51 23.46
N VAL A 12 -1.43 5.33 24.09
CA VAL A 12 -2.15 4.20 23.47
C VAL A 12 -3.65 4.48 23.36
N THR A 13 -4.26 5.14 24.36
CA THR A 13 -5.69 5.51 24.29
C THR A 13 -5.99 6.59 23.24
N SER A 14 -5.09 7.57 23.06
CA SER A 14 -5.28 8.60 22.02
C SER A 14 -5.16 8.04 20.59
N LEU A 15 -4.37 6.99 20.39
CA LEU A 15 -4.21 6.33 19.09
C LEU A 15 -5.44 5.48 18.69
N ILE A 16 -6.19 4.97 19.68
CA ILE A 16 -7.42 4.19 19.46
C ILE A 16 -8.62 5.12 19.18
N LEU A 17 -8.69 6.27 19.87
CA LEU A 17 -9.76 7.25 19.66
C LEU A 17 -9.69 7.93 18.27
N LEU A 18 -8.48 8.16 17.72
CA LEU A 18 -8.37 8.73 16.37
C LEU A 18 -8.83 7.78 15.26
N ASN A 19 -8.63 6.47 15.43
CA ASN A 19 -9.06 5.46 14.45
C ASN A 19 -10.58 5.22 14.45
N THR A 20 -11.29 5.58 15.53
CA THR A 20 -12.75 5.39 15.60
C THR A 20 -13.51 6.56 14.97
N ILE A 21 -12.92 7.77 14.95
CA ILE A 21 -13.56 8.98 14.40
C ILE A 21 -13.50 9.00 12.86
N MET A 22 -12.57 8.26 12.24
CA MET A 22 -12.42 8.22 10.77
C MET A 22 -13.35 7.19 10.07
N TRP A 23 -14.28 6.57 10.80
CA TRP A 23 -15.19 5.54 10.26
C TRP A 23 -16.68 5.90 10.30
N SER A 24 -17.07 7.10 10.72
CA SER A 24 -18.49 7.50 10.76
C SER A 24 -19.05 8.09 9.46
N ASP A 25 -18.22 8.43 8.48
CA ASP A 25 -18.69 9.16 7.29
C ASP A 25 -18.98 8.28 6.07
N PHE A 26 -18.96 6.95 6.23
CA PHE A 26 -19.22 6.02 5.13
C PHE A 26 -20.39 5.07 5.42
N THR A 27 -21.57 5.62 5.70
CA THR A 27 -22.81 4.84 5.57
C THR A 27 -23.89 5.59 4.78
N ASN A 28 -24.19 5.04 3.60
CA ASN A 28 -25.46 5.00 2.88
C ASN A 28 -26.36 6.25 2.91
N SER A 29 -26.37 6.98 1.80
CA SER A 29 -27.57 7.64 1.31
C SER A 29 -28.01 6.98 0.00
N ALA A 30 -28.76 5.89 0.12
CA ALA A 30 -29.63 5.43 -0.95
C ALA A 30 -30.92 6.26 -0.90
N ASN A 31 -31.13 7.20 -1.82
CA ASN A 31 -32.47 7.40 -2.39
C ASN A 31 -32.56 8.30 -3.64
N THR A 32 -33.51 7.88 -4.49
CA THR A 32 -34.32 8.61 -5.47
C THR A 32 -33.71 9.21 -6.73
N SER A 33 -34.09 8.57 -7.84
CA SER A 33 -34.48 9.17 -9.13
C SER A 33 -34.95 10.63 -9.02
N ASN A 34 -34.37 11.53 -9.81
CA ASN A 34 -35.13 12.62 -10.42
C ASN A 34 -34.50 13.14 -11.72
N LYS A 35 -35.37 13.29 -12.72
CA LYS A 35 -35.11 13.88 -14.04
C LYS A 35 -34.67 15.34 -13.90
N GLY A 36 -33.70 15.73 -14.74
CA GLY A 36 -33.61 17.06 -15.36
C GLY A 36 -33.27 18.23 -14.43
N ALA A 37 -31.99 18.56 -14.35
CA ALA A 37 -31.55 19.93 -14.14
C ALA A 37 -30.16 20.10 -14.75
N ASN A 38 -30.06 20.97 -15.75
CA ASN A 38 -28.82 21.43 -16.35
C ASN A 38 -27.89 21.96 -15.24
N HIS A 39 -26.81 21.23 -14.97
CA HIS A 39 -25.60 21.82 -14.45
C HIS A 39 -24.57 21.61 -15.55
N GLU A 40 -24.08 22.72 -16.09
CA GLU A 40 -22.90 22.76 -16.95
C GLU A 40 -21.77 22.08 -16.17
N ARG A 41 -21.59 20.78 -16.43
CA ARG A 41 -20.44 20.04 -15.92
C ARG A 41 -19.26 20.61 -16.67
N PHE A 42 -18.40 21.29 -15.92
CA PHE A 42 -17.01 21.56 -16.29
C PHE A 42 -16.42 20.30 -16.93
N ALA A 43 -16.43 20.25 -18.26
CA ALA A 43 -15.68 19.28 -19.00
C ALA A 43 -14.22 19.71 -18.91
N SER A 44 -13.46 19.10 -18.00
CA SER A 44 -12.03 18.78 -18.17
C SER A 44 -11.45 18.32 -16.83
N SER A 45 -11.54 17.03 -16.54
CA SER A 45 -10.38 16.35 -15.98
C SER A 45 -10.03 15.29 -16.99
N SER A 46 -8.89 15.42 -17.65
CA SER A 46 -8.41 14.33 -18.51
C SER A 46 -8.44 13.04 -17.71
N ASP A 47 -9.00 12.00 -18.29
CA ASP A 47 -8.95 10.64 -17.77
C ASP A 47 -7.48 10.21 -17.83
N ARG A 48 -6.71 10.61 -16.81
CA ARG A 48 -5.27 10.33 -16.75
C ARG A 48 -5.09 8.90 -16.30
N VAL A 49 -5.05 8.01 -17.27
CA VAL A 49 -4.72 6.61 -17.05
C VAL A 49 -3.22 6.50 -16.77
N VAL A 50 -2.87 5.92 -15.62
CA VAL A 50 -1.49 5.55 -15.29
C VAL A 50 -1.27 4.13 -15.80
N SER A 51 -0.35 3.95 -16.74
CA SER A 51 0.01 2.64 -17.27
C SER A 51 1.03 1.97 -16.35
N ILE A 52 0.59 0.98 -15.59
CA ILE A 52 1.45 0.12 -14.78
C ILE A 52 1.80 -1.13 -15.59
N PRO A 53 3.09 -1.51 -15.71
CA PRO A 53 3.45 -2.73 -16.40
C PRO A 53 2.87 -3.96 -15.69
N GLY A 54 2.39 -4.92 -16.48
CA GLY A 54 1.74 -6.14 -15.98
C GLY A 54 0.23 -5.98 -15.80
N GLN A 55 -0.32 -6.66 -14.79
CA GLN A 55 -1.76 -6.64 -14.47
C GLN A 55 -1.97 -6.31 -13.01
N LEU A 56 -2.99 -5.51 -12.73
CA LEU A 56 -3.52 -5.26 -11.38
C LEU A 56 -4.69 -6.21 -11.12
N SER A 57 -4.92 -6.56 -9.85
CA SER A 57 -6.13 -7.28 -9.43
C SER A 57 -7.03 -6.39 -8.58
N SER A 58 -8.23 -6.88 -8.25
CA SER A 58 -9.11 -6.22 -7.27
C SER A 58 -8.53 -6.18 -5.85
N GLU A 59 -7.50 -6.98 -5.58
CA GLU A 59 -6.80 -7.03 -4.29
C GLU A 59 -5.59 -6.09 -4.25
N SER A 60 -5.09 -5.65 -5.42
CA SER A 60 -4.02 -4.66 -5.51
C SER A 60 -4.47 -3.34 -4.87
N ASN A 61 -3.69 -2.83 -3.93
CA ASN A 61 -3.91 -1.50 -3.37
C ASN A 61 -2.88 -0.49 -3.88
N VAL A 62 -3.31 0.77 -3.94
CA VAL A 62 -2.45 1.92 -4.23
C VAL A 62 -2.25 2.69 -2.93
N VAL A 63 -1.02 3.11 -2.64
CA VAL A 63 -0.71 4.03 -1.54
C VAL A 63 0.03 5.24 -2.09
N PHE A 64 0.00 6.36 -1.35
CA PHE A 64 0.59 7.62 -1.78
C PHE A 64 1.57 8.14 -0.73
N THR A 65 2.65 8.79 -1.18
CA THR A 65 3.52 9.55 -0.28
C THR A 65 2.74 10.61 0.48
N ILE A 66 3.28 11.06 1.60
CA ILE A 66 2.57 12.00 2.49
C ILE A 66 2.21 13.32 1.79
N ASP A 67 3.03 13.76 0.83
CA ASP A 67 2.79 14.94 0.01
C ASP A 67 1.81 14.70 -1.15
N GLY A 68 1.41 13.44 -1.38
CA GLY A 68 0.56 13.01 -2.50
C GLY A 68 1.24 13.09 -3.87
N GLY A 69 2.53 13.42 -3.93
CA GLY A 69 3.27 13.63 -5.18
C GLY A 69 3.66 12.32 -5.88
N LYS A 70 3.62 11.20 -5.16
CA LYS A 70 4.00 9.88 -5.68
C LYS A 70 2.95 8.85 -5.30
N GLY A 71 2.62 7.98 -6.23
CA GLY A 71 1.78 6.80 -6.02
C GLY A 71 2.60 5.53 -6.11
N LEU A 72 2.22 4.53 -5.33
CA LEU A 72 2.89 3.23 -5.25
C LEU A 72 1.86 2.14 -5.44
N VAL A 73 2.16 1.17 -6.31
CA VAL A 73 1.23 0.09 -6.64
C VAL A 73 1.97 -1.20 -6.97
N ALA A 74 1.46 -2.32 -6.50
CA ALA A 74 2.01 -3.63 -6.79
C ALA A 74 1.35 -4.27 -8.01
N SER A 75 2.15 -4.90 -8.88
CA SER A 75 1.64 -5.79 -9.91
C SER A 75 1.11 -7.08 -9.28
N PHE A 76 -0.06 -7.52 -9.72
CA PHE A 76 -0.57 -8.86 -9.42
C PHE A 76 0.03 -9.91 -10.36
N LYS A 77 0.27 -9.54 -11.62
CA LYS A 77 1.04 -10.34 -12.58
C LYS A 77 2.03 -9.47 -13.34
N GLU A 78 3.17 -10.04 -13.66
CA GLU A 78 4.15 -9.43 -14.55
C GLU A 78 3.71 -9.50 -16.02
N GLU A 79 4.34 -8.73 -16.91
CA GLU A 79 4.02 -8.71 -18.35
C GLU A 79 4.23 -10.06 -19.04
N ASN A 80 5.14 -10.88 -18.51
CA ASN A 80 5.38 -12.23 -19.01
C ASN A 80 4.38 -13.27 -18.48
N GLY A 81 3.37 -12.85 -17.72
CA GLY A 81 2.32 -13.70 -17.17
C GLY A 81 2.68 -14.41 -15.86
N CYS A 82 3.90 -14.26 -15.34
CA CYS A 82 4.29 -14.76 -14.03
C CYS A 82 3.58 -14.01 -12.90
N ASP A 83 3.56 -14.62 -11.71
CA ASP A 83 3.05 -13.97 -10.49
C ASP A 83 3.79 -12.65 -10.24
N GLY A 84 3.02 -11.66 -9.79
CA GLY A 84 3.49 -10.31 -9.53
C GLY A 84 4.54 -10.29 -8.43
N ARG A 85 5.61 -9.56 -8.68
CA ARG A 85 6.75 -9.39 -7.78
C ARG A 85 7.32 -7.98 -7.85
N SER A 86 6.53 -7.05 -8.36
CA SER A 86 7.00 -5.69 -8.63
C SER A 86 6.13 -4.69 -7.92
N VAL A 87 6.78 -3.69 -7.32
CA VAL A 87 6.11 -2.47 -6.88
C VAL A 87 6.62 -1.31 -7.72
N TYR A 88 5.68 -0.59 -8.31
CA TYR A 88 5.96 0.56 -9.15
C TYR A 88 5.68 1.84 -8.39
N SER A 89 6.62 2.78 -8.49
CA SER A 89 6.42 4.17 -8.11
C SER A 89 6.08 4.99 -9.34
N PHE A 90 5.09 5.87 -9.25
CA PHE A 90 4.70 6.75 -10.34
C PHE A 90 4.44 8.17 -9.84
N ASP A 91 4.67 9.14 -10.71
CA ASP A 91 4.40 10.54 -10.44
C ASP A 91 2.89 10.82 -10.61
N THR A 92 2.23 11.34 -9.57
CA THR A 92 0.77 11.53 -9.59
C THR A 92 0.35 12.68 -10.51
N LEU A 93 1.23 13.65 -10.75
CA LEU A 93 0.97 14.77 -11.64
C LEU A 93 1.11 14.36 -13.10
N THR A 94 2.08 13.52 -13.46
CA THR A 94 2.34 13.15 -14.86
C THR A 94 1.72 11.82 -15.26
N GLY A 95 1.53 10.91 -14.30
CA GLY A 95 1.14 9.51 -14.52
C GLY A 95 2.29 8.64 -15.03
N GLN A 96 3.53 9.15 -15.00
CA GLN A 96 4.70 8.39 -15.46
C GLN A 96 5.25 7.52 -14.34
N VAL A 97 5.57 6.26 -14.68
CA VAL A 97 6.34 5.38 -13.80
C VAL A 97 7.73 5.96 -13.62
N ILE A 98 8.15 6.10 -12.36
CA ILE A 98 9.44 6.65 -11.94
C ILE A 98 10.42 5.50 -11.73
N ASP A 99 10.00 4.48 -10.99
CA ASP A 99 10.89 3.41 -10.54
C ASP A 99 10.14 2.10 -10.33
N LYS A 100 10.89 1.00 -10.32
CA LYS A 100 10.42 -0.37 -10.13
C LYS A 100 11.26 -1.06 -9.06
N LEU A 101 10.62 -1.51 -8.00
CA LEU A 101 11.21 -2.39 -7.00
C LEU A 101 10.89 -3.85 -7.34
N ASP A 102 11.91 -4.70 -7.45
CA ASP A 102 11.72 -6.17 -7.42
C ASP A 102 11.64 -6.63 -5.96
N THR A 103 10.52 -7.27 -5.62
CA THR A 103 10.27 -7.86 -4.30
C THR A 103 10.88 -9.25 -4.16
N LEU A 104 11.35 -9.84 -5.27
CA LEU A 104 12.17 -11.04 -5.21
C LEU A 104 13.52 -10.70 -4.58
N ASN A 105 13.97 -11.53 -3.63
CA ASN A 105 15.34 -11.48 -3.17
C ASN A 105 15.95 -12.88 -3.15
N SER A 106 17.27 -12.99 -3.11
CA SER A 106 17.98 -14.28 -3.16
C SER A 106 17.69 -15.22 -1.97
N ASN A 107 17.13 -14.69 -0.88
CA ASN A 107 16.87 -15.38 0.37
C ASN A 107 15.36 -15.59 0.65
N LEU A 108 14.48 -15.07 -0.20
CA LEU A 108 13.03 -15.13 -0.09
C LEU A 108 12.49 -15.68 -1.40
N SER A 109 11.93 -16.88 -1.33
CA SER A 109 11.37 -17.53 -2.50
C SER A 109 9.91 -17.10 -2.71
N GLY A 110 9.59 -16.62 -3.91
CA GLY A 110 8.21 -16.43 -4.37
C GLY A 110 7.38 -15.39 -3.62
N VAL A 111 7.93 -14.18 -3.46
CA VAL A 111 7.31 -13.08 -2.70
C VAL A 111 6.33 -12.31 -3.58
N THR A 112 5.04 -12.63 -3.50
CA THR A 112 3.97 -11.84 -4.14
C THR A 112 3.48 -10.75 -3.19
N PRO A 113 3.60 -9.45 -3.55
CA PRO A 113 3.05 -8.38 -2.74
C PRO A 113 1.55 -8.55 -2.56
N THR A 114 1.08 -8.50 -1.32
CA THR A 114 -0.34 -8.62 -0.97
C THR A 114 -0.89 -7.30 -0.46
N ARG A 115 -0.05 -6.49 0.20
CA ARG A 115 -0.48 -5.20 0.73
C ARG A 115 0.66 -4.20 0.84
N LEU A 116 0.39 -2.99 0.39
CA LEU A 116 1.27 -1.83 0.56
C LEU A 116 0.79 -0.95 1.70
N THR A 117 1.71 -0.42 2.50
CA THR A 117 1.43 0.60 3.52
C THR A 117 2.60 1.56 3.58
N ILE A 118 2.32 2.85 3.70
CA ILE A 118 3.34 3.90 3.77
C ILE A 118 3.23 4.64 5.10
N SER A 119 4.38 4.91 5.70
CA SER A 119 4.48 5.69 6.93
C SER A 119 4.52 7.20 6.64
N SER A 120 4.41 8.03 7.68
CA SER A 120 4.52 9.49 7.57
C SER A 120 5.89 10.00 7.09
N ASN A 121 6.91 9.14 7.09
CA ASN A 121 8.26 9.47 6.67
C ASN A 121 8.60 8.80 5.32
N ASP A 122 7.57 8.51 4.52
CA ASP A 122 7.67 7.86 3.21
C ASP A 122 8.48 6.55 3.22
N VAL A 123 8.41 5.81 4.33
CA VAL A 123 8.88 4.42 4.37
C VAL A 123 7.74 3.51 3.95
N LEU A 124 7.95 2.77 2.87
CA LEU A 124 7.04 1.76 2.34
C LEU A 124 7.27 0.43 3.06
N VAL A 125 6.19 -0.17 3.53
CA VAL A 125 6.12 -1.55 4.02
C VAL A 125 5.28 -2.36 3.06
N ILE A 126 5.85 -3.45 2.57
CA ILE A 126 5.24 -4.39 1.64
C ILE A 126 5.03 -5.69 2.40
N SER A 127 3.78 -6.06 2.63
CA SER A 127 3.45 -7.41 3.09
C SER A 127 3.37 -8.32 1.88
N ALA A 128 3.94 -9.50 1.98
CA ALA A 128 3.97 -10.41 0.86
C ALA A 128 3.79 -11.86 1.29
N LYS A 129 3.15 -12.61 0.38
CA LYS A 129 2.93 -14.03 0.54
C LYS A 129 4.26 -14.75 0.32
N SER A 130 4.64 -15.59 1.28
CA SER A 130 5.75 -16.52 1.12
C SER A 130 5.28 -17.80 0.43
N ASN A 131 6.18 -18.46 -0.30
CA ASN A 131 5.94 -19.83 -0.78
C ASN A 131 6.33 -20.89 0.27
N ILE A 132 6.89 -20.47 1.40
CA ILE A 132 7.20 -21.32 2.54
C ILE A 132 5.94 -21.38 3.42
N PRO A 133 5.46 -22.59 3.78
CA PRO A 133 4.35 -22.73 4.73
C PRO A 133 4.63 -21.99 6.03
N ASP A 134 3.59 -21.43 6.64
CA ASP A 134 3.64 -20.76 7.93
C ASP A 134 4.56 -19.52 7.98
N GLN A 135 4.98 -19.03 6.82
CA GLN A 135 5.85 -17.87 6.70
C GLN A 135 5.12 -16.68 6.05
N VAL A 136 5.36 -15.50 6.61
CA VAL A 136 5.01 -14.21 6.00
C VAL A 136 6.28 -13.40 5.80
N ASP A 137 6.36 -12.72 4.66
CA ASP A 137 7.50 -11.91 4.30
C ASP A 137 7.13 -10.43 4.26
N PHE A 138 8.04 -9.60 4.74
CA PHE A 138 7.92 -8.15 4.73
C PHE A 138 9.16 -7.53 4.08
N ILE A 139 8.92 -6.53 3.26
CA ILE A 139 9.96 -5.69 2.67
C ILE A 139 9.70 -4.27 3.13
N ILE A 140 10.71 -3.64 3.71
CA ILE A 140 10.67 -2.27 4.20
C ILE A 140 11.68 -1.49 3.39
N VAL A 141 11.23 -0.44 2.72
CA VAL A 141 12.08 0.37 1.83
C VAL A 141 11.70 1.85 1.94
N PRO A 142 12.66 2.74 2.24
CA PRO A 142 12.41 4.17 2.14
C PRO A 142 12.18 4.60 0.69
N ILE A 143 11.31 5.58 0.49
CA ILE A 143 11.11 6.24 -0.80
C ILE A 143 11.90 7.55 -0.79
N ASN A 144 12.72 7.76 -1.81
CA ASN A 144 13.47 9.00 -1.98
C ASN A 144 12.53 10.13 -2.42
N PRO A 145 12.89 11.41 -2.21
CA PRO A 145 12.06 12.54 -2.64
C PRO A 145 11.75 12.59 -4.15
N ASP A 146 12.59 11.98 -4.99
CA ASP A 146 12.35 11.86 -6.43
C ASP A 146 11.36 10.75 -6.79
N GLY A 147 10.94 9.93 -5.82
CA GLY A 147 10.05 8.79 -5.98
C GLY A 147 10.74 7.45 -6.18
N SER A 148 12.07 7.41 -6.25
CA SER A 148 12.83 6.15 -6.39
C SER A 148 12.88 5.36 -5.07
N PHE A 149 13.08 4.05 -5.16
CA PHE A 149 13.25 3.19 -4.00
C PHE A 149 14.70 3.25 -3.48
N ALA A 150 14.89 3.54 -2.19
CA ALA A 150 16.20 3.52 -1.56
C ALA A 150 16.66 2.08 -1.28
N GLU A 151 16.93 1.29 -2.33
CA GLU A 151 17.19 -0.15 -2.23
C GLU A 151 18.41 -0.51 -1.36
N ASN A 152 19.40 0.37 -1.26
CA ASN A 152 20.55 0.17 -0.35
C ASN A 152 20.14 0.16 1.13
N ASN A 153 18.97 0.71 1.45
CA ASN A 153 18.38 0.74 2.79
C ASN A 153 17.19 -0.24 2.91
N LYS A 154 17.00 -1.12 1.93
CA LYS A 154 15.94 -2.13 1.93
C LYS A 154 16.19 -3.17 3.02
N VAL A 155 15.19 -3.38 3.86
CA VAL A 155 15.18 -4.44 4.87
C VAL A 155 14.20 -5.51 4.45
N ASN A 156 14.64 -6.75 4.45
CA ASN A 156 13.81 -7.91 4.25
C ASN A 156 13.66 -8.64 5.59
N SER A 157 12.44 -9.01 5.93
CA SER A 157 12.14 -9.69 7.19
C SER A 157 11.13 -10.78 6.96
N SER A 158 11.34 -11.93 7.59
CA SER A 158 10.45 -13.07 7.51
C SER A 158 10.05 -13.47 8.91
N PHE A 159 8.76 -13.77 9.08
CA PHE A 159 8.24 -14.31 10.33
C PHE A 159 7.62 -15.65 10.05
N ARG A 160 7.97 -16.64 10.88
CA ARG A 160 7.29 -17.93 10.90
C ARG A 160 6.36 -17.99 12.08
N VAL A 161 5.10 -18.31 11.82
CA VAL A 161 4.08 -18.55 12.83
C VAL A 161 3.72 -20.02 12.72
N PRO A 162 4.30 -20.90 13.56
CA PRO A 162 4.01 -22.31 13.50
C PRO A 162 2.51 -22.51 13.65
N LEU A 163 1.87 -23.10 12.65
CA LEU A 163 0.51 -23.58 12.84
C LEU A 163 0.65 -24.82 13.73
N THR A 164 0.21 -24.73 14.99
CA THR A 164 -0.05 -25.94 15.74
C THR A 164 -1.23 -26.62 15.04
N GLU A 165 -0.99 -27.83 14.53
CA GLU A 165 -2.08 -28.76 14.25
C GLU A 165 -2.71 -29.06 15.61
N ASP A 166 -3.60 -28.19 16.07
CA ASP A 166 -4.52 -28.54 17.13
C ASP A 166 -5.49 -29.57 16.52
N GLU A 167 -5.37 -30.81 17.02
CA GLU A 167 -6.13 -32.02 16.69
C GLU A 167 -7.66 -31.82 16.57
#